data_AF-A0AAU7JS20-F1
#
_entry.id   AF-A0AAU7JS20-F1
#
_cell.length_a   1.000
_cell.length_b   1.000
_cell.length_c   1.000
_cell.angle_alpha   90.00
_cell.angle_beta   90.00
_cell.angle_gamma   90.00
#
_symmetry.space_group_name_H-M   'P 1'
#
loop_
_entity.id
_entity.type
_entity.pdbx_description
1 polymer ?
#
loop_
_entity_poly.entity_id
_entity_poly.type
_entity_poly.pdbx_seq_one_letter_code
_entity_poly.pdbx_strand_id
1 'polypeptide(L)'
;MALTSGADITHGPTTGDQVALTFHGQGPEDMAREILHICAKADAAVTVFAVGTWLTQYPHLGREILAGGHELGNHTWSHQQMKQLTRTQATDEAVRGAAALKTAVGTAGWWFRPSGTQRSTPDIRAAAAAAGYHRCVSYDVDPEDFRDPGASAVRRRTLEAVRPGSIVSLHFGHPGTVEALPAILTGLRTRQLKAVHLTDLLRSV
;
A
#
# COMPACT_ATOMS: atom_id res chain seq x y z
N MET A 1 -8.82 13.73 20.69
CA MET A 1 -8.41 12.81 19.60
C MET A 1 -7.74 11.62 20.25
N ALA A 2 -8.26 10.42 20.02
CA ALA A 2 -7.76 9.20 20.67
C ALA A 2 -6.38 8.83 20.11
N LEU A 3 -5.42 8.54 21.01
CA LEU A 3 -4.15 7.95 20.67
C LEU A 3 -4.40 6.63 19.92
N THR A 4 -3.72 6.41 18.80
CA THR A 4 -3.70 5.13 18.09
C THR A 4 -2.91 4.11 18.92
N SER A 5 -3.51 3.55 19.96
CA SER A 5 -2.89 2.57 20.85
C SER A 5 -3.00 1.13 20.32
N GLY A 6 -3.79 0.91 19.26
CA GLY A 6 -4.00 -0.41 18.68
C GLY A 6 -2.78 -0.96 17.95
N ALA A 7 -2.67 -2.29 17.92
CA ALA A 7 -1.72 -3.00 17.06
C ALA A 7 -1.95 -2.67 15.58
N ASP A 8 -0.91 -2.84 14.76
CA ASP A 8 -1.01 -2.70 13.31
C ASP A 8 -2.07 -3.63 12.73
N ILE A 9 -2.77 -3.18 11.68
CA ILE A 9 -3.64 -4.03 10.88
C ILE A 9 -2.75 -4.83 9.93
N THR A 10 -2.58 -6.13 10.17
CA THR A 10 -1.70 -6.99 9.36
C THR A 10 -2.45 -7.82 8.32
N HIS A 11 -3.73 -8.09 8.53
CA HIS A 11 -4.63 -8.79 7.62
C HIS A 11 -6.09 -8.40 7.92
N GLY A 12 -7.00 -8.66 6.98
CA GLY A 12 -8.45 -8.62 7.18
C GLY A 12 -9.01 -9.97 7.68
N PRO A 13 -10.34 -10.16 7.65
CA PRO A 13 -10.96 -11.42 8.06
C PRO A 13 -10.50 -12.60 7.19
N THR A 14 -10.25 -13.74 7.82
CA THR A 14 -9.77 -14.96 7.13
C THR A 14 -10.90 -15.83 6.57
N THR A 15 -12.14 -15.42 6.77
CA THR A 15 -13.34 -16.05 6.20
C THR A 15 -13.82 -15.19 5.02
N GLY A 16 -13.63 -15.67 3.78
CA GLY A 16 -14.07 -14.96 2.58
C GLY A 16 -13.22 -15.29 1.36
N ASP A 17 -13.38 -14.48 0.32
CA ASP A 17 -12.67 -14.60 -0.96
C ASP A 17 -11.78 -13.38 -1.26
N GLN A 18 -11.58 -12.47 -0.30
CA GLN A 18 -10.93 -11.18 -0.55
C GLN A 18 -9.46 -11.15 -0.11
N VAL A 19 -8.65 -10.44 -0.88
CA VAL A 19 -7.27 -10.05 -0.56
C VAL A 19 -7.04 -8.61 -0.98
N ALA A 20 -6.14 -7.90 -0.30
CA ALA A 20 -5.71 -6.56 -0.71
C ALA A 20 -4.31 -6.64 -1.30
N LEU A 21 -4.19 -6.36 -2.60
CA LEU A 21 -2.90 -6.06 -3.22
C LEU A 21 -2.59 -4.60 -2.94
N THR A 22 -1.52 -4.35 -2.19
CA THR A 22 -1.12 -2.99 -1.80
C THR A 22 0.25 -2.65 -2.36
N PHE A 23 0.42 -1.43 -2.85
CA PHE A 23 1.65 -0.99 -3.48
C PHE A 23 2.29 0.17 -2.71
N HIS A 24 3.60 0.11 -2.52
CA HIS A 24 4.39 1.28 -2.14
C HIS A 24 4.53 2.16 -3.39
N GLY A 25 3.82 3.28 -3.40
CA GLY A 25 3.70 4.20 -4.52
C GLY A 25 4.91 5.12 -4.61
N GLN A 26 5.96 4.61 -5.25
CA GLN A 26 7.15 5.34 -5.67
C GLN A 26 7.79 4.62 -6.86
N GLY A 27 8.23 5.37 -7.89
CA GLY A 27 8.92 4.80 -9.05
C GLY A 27 8.66 5.58 -10.34
N PRO A 28 9.21 5.11 -11.48
CA PRO A 28 8.92 5.65 -12.81
C PRO A 28 7.42 5.62 -13.15
N GLU A 29 6.96 6.67 -13.83
CA GLU A 29 5.56 6.89 -14.20
C GLU A 29 5.01 5.82 -15.17
N ASP A 30 5.85 5.38 -16.11
CA ASP A 30 5.52 4.35 -17.09
C ASP A 30 5.23 2.99 -16.42
N MET A 31 6.08 2.57 -15.47
CA MET A 31 5.85 1.34 -14.71
C MET A 31 4.62 1.42 -13.83
N ALA A 32 4.36 2.58 -13.20
CA ALA A 32 3.15 2.78 -12.42
C ALA A 32 1.90 2.61 -13.30
N ARG A 33 1.87 3.25 -14.48
CA ARG A 33 0.76 3.10 -15.43
C ARG A 33 0.60 1.68 -15.96
N GLU A 34 1.69 0.97 -16.20
CA GLU A 34 1.64 -0.41 -16.64
C GLU A 34 0.98 -1.33 -15.59
N ILE A 35 1.31 -1.14 -14.31
CA ILE A 35 0.64 -1.85 -13.20
C ILE A 35 -0.85 -1.53 -13.18
N LEU A 36 -1.24 -0.25 -13.26
CA LEU A 36 -2.66 0.14 -13.25
C LEU A 36 -3.42 -0.44 -14.45
N HIS A 37 -2.80 -0.48 -15.63
CA HIS A 37 -3.38 -1.10 -16.82
C HIS A 37 -3.58 -2.61 -16.67
N ILE A 38 -2.60 -3.31 -16.08
CA ILE A 38 -2.71 -4.73 -15.77
C ILE A 38 -3.87 -4.98 -14.79
N CYS A 39 -3.99 -4.16 -13.74
CA CYS A 39 -5.08 -4.25 -12.77
C CYS A 39 -6.45 -4.02 -13.43
N ALA A 40 -6.59 -2.98 -14.26
CA ALA A 40 -7.83 -2.69 -14.99
C ALA A 40 -8.25 -3.84 -15.91
N LYS A 41 -7.31 -4.44 -16.66
CA LYS A 41 -7.60 -5.60 -17.52
C LYS A 41 -8.07 -6.83 -16.75
N ALA A 42 -7.67 -6.95 -15.49
CA ALA A 42 -8.01 -8.07 -14.63
C ALA A 42 -9.22 -7.82 -13.71
N ASP A 43 -9.87 -6.64 -13.84
CA ASP A 43 -10.95 -6.20 -12.93
C ASP A 43 -10.50 -6.22 -11.45
N ALA A 44 -9.26 -5.79 -11.21
CA ALA A 44 -8.63 -5.80 -9.89
C ALA A 44 -8.58 -4.40 -9.29
N ALA A 45 -9.12 -4.27 -8.08
CA ALA A 45 -8.98 -3.08 -7.25
C ALA A 45 -7.75 -3.22 -6.34
N VAL A 46 -6.97 -2.13 -6.22
CA VAL A 46 -5.72 -2.11 -5.44
C VAL A 46 -5.63 -0.85 -4.59
N THR A 47 -4.77 -0.88 -3.57
CA THR A 47 -4.49 0.29 -2.72
C THR A 47 -3.02 0.70 -2.87
N VAL A 48 -2.79 1.94 -3.28
CA VAL A 48 -1.44 2.52 -3.42
C VAL A 48 -1.15 3.40 -2.22
N PHE A 49 -0.21 2.97 -1.38
CA PHE A 49 0.37 3.80 -0.32
C PHE A 49 1.41 4.73 -0.96
N ALA A 50 1.01 5.95 -1.28
CA ALA A 50 1.83 6.88 -2.04
C ALA A 50 2.80 7.68 -1.16
N VAL A 51 4.03 7.82 -1.64
CA VAL A 51 5.05 8.67 -1.00
C VAL A 51 4.80 10.13 -1.40
N GLY A 52 4.83 11.04 -0.43
CA GLY A 52 4.47 12.46 -0.65
C GLY A 52 5.36 13.18 -1.68
N THR A 53 6.66 12.92 -1.68
CA THR A 53 7.60 13.47 -2.69
C THR A 53 7.28 12.94 -4.08
N TRP A 54 6.92 11.66 -4.20
CA TRP A 54 6.53 11.05 -5.48
C TRP A 54 5.23 11.65 -6.02
N LEU A 55 4.23 11.89 -5.17
CA LEU A 55 3.01 12.59 -5.56
C LEU A 55 3.25 14.07 -5.91
N THR A 56 4.24 14.71 -5.30
CA THR A 56 4.63 16.08 -5.65
C THR A 56 5.30 16.12 -7.02
N GLN A 57 6.10 15.09 -7.34
CA GLN A 57 6.74 14.94 -8.64
C GLN A 57 5.73 14.58 -9.74
N TYR A 58 4.76 13.72 -9.45
CA TYR A 58 3.76 13.21 -10.40
C TYR A 58 2.32 13.40 -9.89
N PRO A 59 1.83 14.65 -9.73
CA PRO A 59 0.53 14.92 -9.11
C PRO A 59 -0.66 14.40 -9.94
N HIS A 60 -0.48 14.21 -11.25
CA HIS A 60 -1.49 13.58 -12.11
C HIS A 60 -1.66 12.09 -11.82
N LEU A 61 -0.61 11.36 -11.42
CA LEU A 61 -0.72 9.93 -11.12
C LEU A 61 -1.68 9.66 -9.96
N GLY A 62 -1.70 10.53 -8.93
CA GLY A 62 -2.69 10.41 -7.86
C GLY A 62 -4.14 10.45 -8.40
N ARG A 63 -4.41 11.35 -9.35
CA ARG A 63 -5.74 11.45 -9.99
C ARG A 63 -6.02 10.28 -10.92
N GLU A 64 -5.03 9.82 -11.68
CA GLU A 64 -5.16 8.64 -12.55
C GLU A 64 -5.46 7.37 -11.74
N ILE A 65 -4.80 7.17 -10.59
CA ILE A 65 -5.06 6.05 -9.67
C ILE A 65 -6.52 6.06 -9.22
N LEU A 66 -7.03 7.20 -8.76
CA LEU A 66 -8.43 7.30 -8.33
C LEU A 66 -9.42 7.15 -9.49
N ALA A 67 -9.13 7.74 -10.65
CA ALA A 67 -9.97 7.63 -11.84
C ALA A 67 -10.03 6.20 -12.40
N GLY A 68 -8.96 5.43 -12.22
CA GLY A 68 -8.90 3.99 -12.51
C GLY A 68 -9.66 3.12 -11.51
N GLY A 69 -10.31 3.72 -10.50
CA GLY A 69 -11.06 2.99 -9.48
C GLY A 69 -10.17 2.33 -8.44
N HIS A 70 -8.95 2.83 -8.21
CA HIS A 70 -8.05 2.35 -7.16
C HIS A 70 -8.06 3.28 -5.95
N GLU A 71 -7.48 2.82 -4.84
CA GLU A 71 -7.44 3.56 -3.58
C GLU A 71 -6.05 4.16 -3.31
N LEU A 72 -6.01 5.33 -2.66
CA LEU A 72 -4.77 5.95 -2.17
C LEU A 72 -4.69 5.94 -0.65
N GLY A 73 -3.51 5.62 -0.13
CA GLY A 73 -3.10 5.76 1.26
C GLY A 73 -1.80 6.53 1.39
N ASN A 74 -1.47 6.94 2.61
CA ASN A 74 -0.26 7.71 2.93
C ASN A 74 0.90 6.78 3.28
N HIS A 75 2.03 6.97 2.59
CA HIS A 75 3.28 6.24 2.83
C HIS A 75 4.44 7.13 3.25
N THR A 76 4.13 8.11 4.10
CA THR A 76 5.04 9.17 4.55
C THR A 76 5.40 10.17 3.46
N TRP A 77 6.20 11.17 3.83
CA TRP A 77 6.56 12.25 2.94
C TRP A 77 7.70 11.83 2.02
N SER A 78 8.80 11.29 2.56
CA SER A 78 10.04 11.04 1.82
C SER A 78 10.56 9.61 1.93
N HIS A 79 9.74 8.68 2.44
CA HIS A 79 10.06 7.25 2.54
C HIS A 79 11.31 6.95 3.41
N GLN A 80 11.43 7.65 4.54
CA GLN A 80 12.52 7.41 5.50
C GLN A 80 12.32 6.10 6.28
N GLN A 81 13.40 5.59 6.86
CA GLN A 81 13.37 4.50 7.84
C GLN A 81 12.73 4.97 9.15
N MET A 82 11.40 4.86 9.28
CA MET A 82 10.68 5.53 10.38
C MET A 82 11.13 5.14 11.79
N LYS A 83 11.68 3.93 11.97
CA LYS A 83 12.22 3.47 13.27
C LYS A 83 13.49 4.21 13.71
N GLN A 84 14.16 4.91 12.79
CA GLN A 84 15.38 5.68 13.03
C GLN A 84 15.10 7.16 13.27
N LEU A 85 13.85 7.59 13.10
CA LEU A 85 13.43 8.98 13.27
C LEU A 85 13.11 9.28 14.73
N THR A 86 13.37 10.51 15.15
CA THR A 86 12.76 11.06 16.37
C THR A 86 11.24 11.15 16.21
N ARG A 87 10.51 11.22 17.33
CA ARG A 87 9.05 11.41 17.31
C ARG A 87 8.61 12.61 16.47
N THR A 88 9.32 13.73 16.57
CA THR A 88 9.02 14.94 15.80
C THR A 88 9.22 14.72 14.30
N GLN A 89 10.32 14.08 13.90
CA GLN A 89 10.58 13.75 12.49
C GLN A 89 9.55 12.75 11.94
N ALA A 90 9.19 11.72 12.71
CA ALA A 90 8.15 10.77 12.32
C ALA A 90 6.79 11.46 12.12
N THR A 91 6.46 12.44 12.98
CA THR A 91 5.24 13.26 12.87
C THR A 91 5.27 14.13 11.63
N ASP A 92 6.40 14.81 11.34
CA ASP A 92 6.57 15.61 10.13
C ASP A 92 6.35 14.77 8.86
N GLU A 93 6.97 13.59 8.81
CA GLU A 93 6.83 12.64 7.71
C GLU A 93 5.37 12.23 7.47
N ALA A 94 4.63 11.88 8.54
CA ALA A 94 3.23 11.47 8.41
C ALA A 94 2.32 12.64 7.97
N VAL A 95 2.49 13.82 8.58
CA VAL A 95 1.65 15.01 8.33
C VAL A 95 1.90 15.57 6.93
N ARG A 96 3.15 15.66 6.48
CA ARG A 96 3.48 16.13 5.13
C ARG A 96 3.04 15.16 4.06
N GLY A 97 3.13 13.85 4.29
CA GLY A 97 2.54 12.84 3.41
C GLY A 97 1.03 13.03 3.24
N ALA A 98 0.31 13.28 4.34
CA ALA A 98 -1.13 13.55 4.30
C ALA A 98 -1.45 14.85 3.55
N ALA A 99 -0.64 15.89 3.73
CA ALA A 99 -0.78 17.16 3.00
C ALA A 99 -0.54 17.00 1.49
N ALA A 100 0.43 16.18 1.09
CA ALA A 100 0.70 15.88 -0.32
C ALA A 100 -0.50 15.20 -0.99
N LEU A 101 -1.10 14.21 -0.32
CA LEU A 101 -2.34 13.57 -0.79
C LEU A 101 -3.50 14.57 -0.92
N LYS A 102 -3.74 15.39 0.11
CA LYS A 102 -4.78 16.44 0.05
C LYS A 102 -4.57 17.40 -1.11
N THR A 103 -3.32 17.76 -1.39
CA THR A 103 -2.96 18.65 -2.50
C THR A 103 -3.20 17.99 -3.85
N ALA A 104 -2.81 16.72 -3.99
CA ALA A 104 -2.93 15.99 -5.26
C ALA A 104 -4.37 15.58 -5.61
N VAL A 105 -5.16 15.17 -4.61
CA VAL A 105 -6.46 14.51 -4.81
C VAL A 105 -7.59 14.98 -3.89
N GLY A 106 -7.38 16.03 -3.08
CA GLY A 106 -8.42 16.63 -2.23
C GLY A 106 -8.73 15.88 -0.93
N THR A 107 -8.11 14.71 -0.70
CA THR A 107 -8.27 13.91 0.53
C THR A 107 -6.92 13.34 0.99
N ALA A 108 -6.78 13.03 2.27
CA ALA A 108 -5.60 12.35 2.83
C ALA A 108 -5.71 10.82 2.79
N GLY A 109 -6.81 10.28 2.25
CA GLY A 109 -7.15 8.85 2.35
C GLY A 109 -7.47 8.42 3.78
N TRP A 110 -7.79 7.14 3.94
CA TRP A 110 -8.13 6.53 5.24
C TRP A 110 -6.95 5.78 5.87
N TRP A 111 -5.98 5.37 5.05
CA TRP A 111 -4.95 4.44 5.45
C TRP A 111 -3.57 5.08 5.49
N PHE A 112 -2.83 4.75 6.54
CA PHE A 112 -1.42 5.10 6.70
C PHE A 112 -0.60 3.83 6.86
N ARG A 113 0.48 3.69 6.08
CA ARG A 113 1.50 2.66 6.25
C ARG A 113 2.84 3.32 6.50
N PRO A 114 3.55 2.99 7.59
CA PRO A 114 4.88 3.55 7.83
C PRO A 114 5.90 3.07 6.79
N SER A 115 6.80 3.94 6.37
CA SER A 115 7.88 3.59 5.43
C SER A 115 9.08 2.96 6.14
N GLY A 116 9.81 2.12 5.41
CA GLY A 116 11.03 1.46 5.91
C GLY A 116 10.80 0.46 7.05
N THR A 117 9.56 0.10 7.35
CA THR A 117 9.31 -0.91 8.38
C THR A 117 7.98 -1.62 8.21
N GLN A 118 7.97 -2.92 8.53
CA GLN A 118 6.74 -3.69 8.56
C GLN A 118 5.87 -3.34 9.77
N ARG A 119 6.46 -2.97 10.92
CA ARG A 119 5.73 -2.81 12.20
C ARG A 119 5.94 -1.45 12.85
N SER A 120 4.86 -0.84 13.33
CA SER A 120 4.91 0.47 13.98
C SER A 120 5.47 0.39 15.41
N THR A 121 6.18 1.44 15.80
CA THR A 121 6.52 1.74 17.20
C THR A 121 5.44 2.65 17.82
N PRO A 122 5.40 2.83 19.15
CA PRO A 122 4.51 3.82 19.76
C PRO A 122 4.64 5.22 19.17
N ASP A 123 5.86 5.65 18.80
CA ASP A 123 6.10 6.95 18.18
C ASP A 123 5.56 7.04 16.76
N ILE A 124 5.70 5.98 15.95
CA ILE A 124 5.11 5.90 14.61
C ILE A 124 3.58 5.96 14.70
N ARG A 125 2.99 5.26 15.66
CA ARG A 125 1.54 5.32 15.90
C ARG A 125 1.12 6.75 16.28
N ALA A 126 1.81 7.37 17.23
CA ALA A 126 1.53 8.77 17.60
C ALA A 126 1.63 9.73 16.40
N ALA A 127 2.61 9.54 15.51
CA ALA A 127 2.74 10.29 14.26
C ALA A 127 1.54 10.08 13.31
N ALA A 128 1.11 8.82 13.13
CA ALA A 128 -0.09 8.51 12.34
C ALA A 128 -1.34 9.18 12.92
N ALA A 129 -1.51 9.15 14.25
CA ALA A 129 -2.59 9.82 14.96
C ALA A 129 -2.60 11.34 14.70
N ALA A 130 -1.42 11.96 14.78
CA ALA A 130 -1.24 13.40 14.54
C ALA A 130 -1.56 13.79 13.10
N ALA A 131 -1.34 12.90 12.13
CA ALA A 131 -1.71 13.08 10.73
C ALA A 131 -3.19 12.74 10.44
N GLY A 132 -3.96 12.30 11.43
CA GLY A 132 -5.40 12.04 11.33
C GLY A 132 -5.79 10.58 11.05
N TYR A 133 -4.86 9.63 11.16
CA TYR A 133 -5.13 8.21 10.92
C TYR A 133 -5.39 7.46 12.22
N HIS A 134 -6.35 6.52 12.19
CA HIS A 134 -6.76 5.77 13.38
C HIS A 134 -5.89 4.54 13.69
N ARG A 135 -5.31 3.89 12.68
CA ARG A 135 -4.38 2.77 12.84
C ARG A 135 -3.36 2.74 11.70
N CYS A 136 -2.19 2.20 12.00
CA CYS A 136 -1.19 1.87 11.00
C CYS A 136 -1.56 0.56 10.31
N VAL A 137 -1.39 0.53 8.99
CA VAL A 137 -1.54 -0.67 8.16
C VAL A 137 -0.18 -1.30 7.95
N SER A 138 -0.10 -2.61 8.18
CA SER A 138 1.03 -3.49 7.90
C SER A 138 0.62 -4.47 6.80
N TYR A 139 1.24 -5.65 6.76
CA TYR A 139 1.01 -6.71 5.80
C TYR A 139 1.47 -8.06 6.37
N ASP A 140 0.82 -9.14 5.93
CA ASP A 140 1.16 -10.52 6.28
C ASP A 140 1.87 -11.26 5.14
N VAL A 141 1.85 -10.72 3.91
CA VAL A 141 2.54 -11.27 2.75
C VAL A 141 3.54 -10.26 2.19
N ASP A 142 4.80 -10.65 2.13
CA ASP A 142 5.90 -9.86 1.57
C ASP A 142 6.72 -10.74 0.60
N PRO A 143 6.61 -10.55 -0.72
CA PRO A 143 7.42 -11.27 -1.69
C PRO A 143 8.86 -10.74 -1.80
N GLU A 144 9.19 -9.66 -1.09
CA GLU A 144 10.46 -8.91 -1.19
C GLU A 144 10.77 -8.46 -2.63
N ASP A 145 9.76 -8.00 -3.36
CA ASP A 145 9.90 -7.54 -4.74
C ASP A 145 10.82 -6.32 -4.87
N PHE A 146 10.92 -5.50 -3.83
CA PHE A 146 11.87 -4.37 -3.75
C PHE A 146 13.35 -4.76 -3.84
N ARG A 147 13.68 -6.06 -3.70
CA ARG A 147 15.04 -6.61 -3.88
C ARG A 147 15.32 -7.06 -5.31
N ASP A 148 14.37 -6.87 -6.22
CA ASP A 148 14.40 -7.35 -7.60
C ASP A 148 14.79 -8.84 -7.75
N PRO A 149 14.13 -9.78 -7.02
CA PRO A 149 14.45 -11.21 -7.10
C PRO A 149 14.00 -11.87 -8.42
N GLY A 150 13.44 -11.11 -9.35
CA GLY A 150 12.84 -11.57 -10.60
C GLY A 150 11.37 -11.99 -10.47
N ALA A 151 10.61 -11.86 -11.56
CA ALA A 151 9.15 -12.03 -11.58
C ALA A 151 8.68 -13.41 -11.11
N SER A 152 9.43 -14.47 -11.43
CA SER A 152 9.08 -15.82 -10.98
C SER A 152 9.16 -15.98 -9.47
N ALA A 153 10.12 -15.32 -8.80
CA ALA A 153 10.22 -15.33 -7.34
C ALA A 153 9.09 -14.51 -6.70
N VAL A 154 8.80 -13.32 -7.23
CA VAL A 154 7.70 -12.46 -6.76
C VAL A 154 6.36 -13.17 -6.85
N ARG A 155 6.05 -13.76 -8.02
CA ARG A 155 4.84 -14.57 -8.24
C ARG A 155 4.75 -15.72 -7.24
N ARG A 156 5.81 -16.53 -7.16
CA ARG A 156 5.84 -17.74 -6.33
C ARG A 156 5.63 -17.39 -4.85
N ARG A 157 6.41 -16.46 -4.30
CA ARG A 157 6.31 -16.06 -2.89
C ARG A 157 4.94 -15.48 -2.54
N THR A 158 4.38 -14.65 -3.44
CA THR A 158 3.03 -14.11 -3.27
C THR A 158 1.99 -15.22 -3.20
N LEU A 159 1.97 -16.10 -4.21
CA LEU A 159 0.97 -17.15 -4.29
C LEU A 159 1.19 -18.26 -3.25
N GLU A 160 2.40 -18.55 -2.79
CA GLU A 160 2.61 -19.54 -1.72
C GLU A 160 2.08 -19.04 -0.37
N ALA A 161 2.11 -17.73 -0.11
CA ALA A 161 1.74 -17.16 1.18
C ALA A 161 0.30 -16.64 1.27
N VAL A 162 -0.29 -16.22 0.14
CA VAL A 162 -1.61 -15.56 0.14
C VAL A 162 -2.74 -16.50 0.58
N ARG A 163 -3.60 -15.99 1.45
CA ARG A 163 -4.83 -16.62 1.96
C ARG A 163 -5.97 -15.59 2.00
N PRO A 164 -7.24 -16.00 2.17
CA PRO A 164 -8.31 -15.05 2.46
C PRO A 164 -7.93 -14.08 3.58
N GLY A 165 -8.20 -12.80 3.39
CA GLY A 165 -7.84 -11.74 4.35
C GLY A 165 -6.45 -11.16 4.16
N SER A 166 -5.57 -11.74 3.33
CA SER A 166 -4.19 -11.27 3.23
C SER A 166 -4.09 -9.84 2.69
N ILE A 167 -3.15 -9.10 3.25
CA ILE A 167 -2.67 -7.80 2.77
C ILE A 167 -1.26 -8.05 2.21
N VAL A 168 -1.10 -7.90 0.90
CA VAL A 168 0.16 -8.14 0.18
C VAL A 168 0.91 -6.84 -0.01
N SER A 169 2.20 -6.80 0.37
CA SER A 169 3.09 -5.66 0.14
C SER A 169 3.85 -5.83 -1.17
N LEU A 170 3.52 -5.00 -2.16
CA LEU A 170 4.21 -4.89 -3.44
C LEU A 170 4.74 -3.46 -3.60
N HIS A 171 5.56 -3.22 -4.63
CA HIS A 171 6.17 -1.93 -4.89
C HIS A 171 5.96 -1.50 -6.35
N PHE A 172 5.73 -0.21 -6.55
CA PHE A 172 5.96 0.39 -7.86
C PHE A 172 7.47 0.50 -8.13
N GLY A 173 7.84 0.73 -9.39
CA GLY A 173 9.23 0.95 -9.78
C GLY A 173 10.12 -0.28 -9.84
N HIS A 174 9.55 -1.48 -9.68
CA HIS A 174 10.27 -2.75 -9.79
C HIS A 174 9.77 -3.57 -10.99
N PRO A 175 10.62 -3.86 -11.99
CA PRO A 175 10.20 -4.58 -13.20
C PRO A 175 9.71 -6.00 -12.90
N GLY A 176 10.30 -6.66 -11.89
CA GLY A 176 9.86 -7.97 -11.44
C GLY A 176 8.41 -7.98 -10.93
N THR A 177 7.94 -6.86 -10.36
CA THR A 177 6.55 -6.70 -9.92
C THR A 177 5.62 -6.55 -11.10
N VAL A 178 5.98 -5.71 -12.08
CA VAL A 178 5.21 -5.50 -13.32
C VAL A 178 5.00 -6.84 -14.04
N GLU A 179 6.09 -7.58 -14.27
CA GLU A 179 6.04 -8.86 -15.00
C GLU A 179 5.33 -9.97 -14.21
N ALA A 180 5.41 -9.98 -12.87
CA ALA A 180 4.75 -11.00 -12.05
C ALA A 180 3.23 -10.79 -11.92
N LEU A 181 2.76 -9.54 -11.99
CA LEU A 181 1.41 -9.16 -11.62
C LEU A 181 0.30 -9.89 -12.41
N PRO A 182 0.38 -10.07 -13.75
CA PRO A 182 -0.65 -10.80 -14.50
C PRO A 182 -0.82 -12.26 -14.01
N ALA A 183 0.29 -12.91 -13.66
CA ALA A 183 0.28 -14.29 -13.19
C ALA A 183 -0.18 -14.38 -11.72
N ILE A 184 0.12 -13.38 -10.89
CA ILE A 184 -0.43 -13.25 -9.53
C ILE A 184 -1.95 -13.14 -9.60
N LEU A 185 -2.49 -12.21 -10.41
CA LEU A 185 -3.94 -12.00 -10.55
C LEU A 185 -4.64 -13.25 -11.09
N THR A 186 -4.04 -13.93 -12.07
CA THR A 186 -4.54 -15.23 -12.57
C THR A 186 -4.53 -16.29 -11.47
N GLY A 187 -3.45 -16.38 -10.68
CA GLY A 187 -3.33 -17.33 -9.57
C GLY A 187 -4.35 -17.09 -8.45
N LEU A 188 -4.63 -15.82 -8.12
CA LEU A 188 -5.69 -15.45 -7.18
C LEU A 188 -7.05 -15.92 -7.68
N ARG A 189 -7.40 -15.60 -8.92
CA ARG A 189 -8.67 -16.01 -9.53
C ARG A 189 -8.86 -17.52 -9.57
N THR A 190 -7.82 -18.29 -9.91
CA THR A 190 -7.85 -19.77 -9.88
C THR A 190 -8.15 -20.31 -8.48
N ARG A 191 -7.73 -19.59 -7.44
CA ARG A 191 -8.01 -19.93 -6.03
C ARG A 191 -9.31 -19.32 -5.52
N GLN A 192 -10.13 -18.75 -6.40
CA GLN A 192 -11.36 -18.04 -6.06
C GLN A 192 -11.09 -16.90 -5.07
N LEU A 193 -9.95 -16.22 -5.20
CA LEU A 193 -9.63 -14.99 -4.46
C LEU A 193 -9.76 -13.76 -5.37
N LYS A 194 -10.20 -12.64 -4.81
CA LYS A 194 -10.41 -11.35 -5.47
C LYS A 194 -9.53 -10.29 -4.84
N ALA A 195 -8.83 -9.54 -5.70
CA ALA A 195 -8.10 -8.35 -5.29
C ALA A 195 -9.10 -7.17 -5.14
N VAL A 196 -9.23 -6.67 -3.92
CA VAL A 196 -10.13 -5.57 -3.55
C VAL A 196 -9.35 -4.41 -2.93
N HIS A 197 -9.98 -3.24 -2.78
CA HIS A 197 -9.43 -2.16 -1.97
C HIS A 197 -9.22 -2.63 -0.54
N LEU A 198 -8.21 -2.06 0.12
CA LEU A 198 -7.99 -2.27 1.55
C LEU A 198 -9.21 -1.85 2.37
N THR A 199 -9.90 -0.77 1.99
CA THR A 199 -11.16 -0.38 2.64
C THR A 199 -12.22 -1.49 2.58
N ASP A 200 -12.40 -2.13 1.42
CA ASP A 200 -13.40 -3.19 1.29
C ASP A 200 -13.02 -4.46 2.04
N LEU A 201 -11.72 -4.82 2.03
CA LEU A 201 -11.21 -5.93 2.84
C LEU A 201 -11.46 -5.72 4.34
N LEU A 202 -11.37 -4.47 4.81
CA LEU A 202 -11.44 -4.12 6.23
C LEU A 202 -12.82 -3.63 6.69
N ARG A 203 -13.81 -3.55 5.80
CA ARG A 203 -15.17 -3.05 6.12
C ARG A 203 -15.93 -3.87 7.17
N SER A 204 -15.45 -5.08 7.47
CA SER A 204 -16.01 -6.01 8.44
C SER A 204 -15.14 -6.18 9.71
N VAL A 205 -14.16 -5.30 9.93
CA VAL A 205 -13.22 -5.33 11.06
C VAL A 205 -13.46 -4.20 12.06
#